data_AF-Q9TJR8-F1
#
_entry.id   AF-Q9TJR8-F1
#
_cell.length_a   1.000
_cell.length_b   1.000
_cell.length_c   1.000
_cell.angle_alpha   90.00
_cell.angle_beta   90.00
_cell.angle_gamma   90.00
#
_symmetry.space_group_name_H-M   'P 1'
#
loop_
_entity.id
_entity.type
_entity.pdbx_description
1 polymer ?
#
loop_
_entity_poly.entity_id
_entity_poly.type
_entity_poly.pdbx_seq_one_letter_code
_entity_poly.pdbx_strand_id
1 'polypeptide(L)'
;MILKILIMIPDGIFWNNKAEEIILPTNTGQIGILKNHAPLITALDIGVILIRTDKKWVPFIIMGGFALIKQNKITILVNGAESAGTLKLVQSEAAFQEATNKLENAKSKKQYVDALFLFKCAKARYQAAKQLVS
;
A
#
# COMPACT_ATOMS: atom_id res chain seq x y z
N MET A 1 14.05 14.03 16.44
CA MET A 1 13.38 14.41 15.17
C MET A 1 12.58 13.23 14.68
N ILE A 2 11.31 13.47 14.31
CA ILE A 2 10.32 12.44 13.97
C ILE A 2 9.89 12.67 12.52
N LEU A 3 9.60 11.61 11.76
CA LEU A 3 9.05 11.74 10.41
C LEU A 3 7.57 12.13 10.50
N LYS A 4 7.12 13.06 9.67
CA LYS A 4 5.70 13.37 9.50
C LYS A 4 5.20 12.67 8.24
N ILE A 5 4.28 11.72 8.40
CA ILE A 5 3.67 10.99 7.30
C ILE A 5 2.27 11.55 7.04
N LEU A 6 2.02 11.84 5.77
CA LEU A 6 0.76 12.35 5.26
C LEU A 6 0.30 11.45 4.11
N ILE A 7 -0.74 10.65 4.32
CA ILE A 7 -1.39 9.84 3.29
C ILE A 7 -2.60 10.60 2.77
N MET A 8 -2.63 10.84 1.47
CA MET A 8 -3.66 11.58 0.76
C MET A 8 -4.26 10.70 -0.32
N ILE A 9 -5.58 10.67 -0.33
CA ILE A 9 -6.44 10.13 -1.38
C ILE A 9 -7.00 11.33 -2.15
N PRO A 10 -7.38 11.21 -3.44
CA PRO A 10 -8.06 12.29 -4.17
C PRO A 10 -9.21 12.94 -3.38
N ASP A 11 -9.93 12.17 -2.57
CA ASP A 11 -11.06 12.62 -1.76
C ASP A 11 -10.68 13.30 -0.42
N GLY A 12 -9.41 13.23 0.01
CA GLY A 12 -8.97 13.88 1.24
C GLY A 12 -7.75 13.26 1.93
N ILE A 13 -7.45 13.76 3.12
CA ILE A 13 -6.34 13.26 3.95
C ILE A 13 -6.81 12.03 4.71
N PHE A 14 -6.26 10.87 4.36
CA PHE A 14 -6.59 9.60 5.00
C PHE A 14 -5.84 9.43 6.33
N TRP A 15 -4.57 9.86 6.38
CA TRP A 15 -3.73 9.70 7.56
C TRP A 15 -2.73 10.85 7.69
N ASN A 16 -2.59 11.41 8.88
CA ASN A 16 -1.62 12.47 9.16
C ASN A 16 -1.06 12.27 10.56
N ASN A 17 0.02 11.51 10.67
CA ASN A 17 0.64 11.21 11.96
C ASN A 17 2.16 11.21 11.89
N LYS A 18 2.79 11.22 13.06
CA LYS A 18 4.23 11.12 13.24
C LYS A 18 4.64 9.65 13.31
N ALA A 19 5.80 9.32 12.75
CA ALA A 19 6.36 7.98 12.75
C ALA A 19 7.90 8.01 12.83
N GLU A 20 8.49 6.89 13.25
CA GLU A 20 9.94 6.73 13.34
C GLU A 20 10.53 6.25 12.01
N GLU A 21 9.83 5.31 11.38
CA GLU A 21 10.20 4.67 10.12
C GLU A 21 8.95 4.23 9.36
N ILE A 22 9.12 4.11 8.04
CA ILE A 22 8.09 3.61 7.13
C ILE A 22 8.73 2.69 6.10
N ILE A 23 8.07 1.57 5.81
CA ILE A 23 8.43 0.65 4.73
C ILE A 23 7.40 0.81 3.62
N LEU A 24 7.88 1.16 2.43
CA LEU A 24 7.08 1.43 1.25
C LEU A 24 7.37 0.37 0.16
N PRO A 25 6.34 -0.21 -0.47
CA PRO A 25 6.50 -1.04 -1.65
C PRO A 25 6.66 -0.15 -2.90
N THR A 26 7.85 -0.14 -3.49
CA THR A 26 8.14 0.53 -4.77
C THR A 26 8.11 -0.46 -5.92
N ASN A 27 8.09 0.05 -7.16
CA ASN A 27 8.22 -0.77 -8.36
C ASN A 27 9.52 -1.60 -8.42
N THR A 28 10.58 -1.17 -7.72
CA THR A 28 11.89 -1.82 -7.65
C THR A 28 12.07 -2.73 -6.43
N GLY A 29 11.09 -2.83 -5.52
CA GLY A 29 11.19 -3.64 -4.31
C GLY A 29 10.56 -2.97 -3.09
N GLN A 30 11.18 -3.14 -1.92
CA GLN A 30 10.75 -2.48 -0.69
C GLN A 30 11.82 -1.46 -0.28
N ILE A 31 11.39 -0.24 0.06
CA ILE A 31 12.28 0.80 0.59
C ILE A 31 11.87 1.15 2.02
N GLY A 32 12.83 1.08 2.93
CA GLY A 32 12.68 1.60 4.29
C GLY A 32 13.16 3.04 4.37
N ILE A 33 12.33 3.93 4.91
CA ILE A 33 12.65 5.35 5.05
C ILE A 33 12.73 5.69 6.53
N LEU A 34 13.91 6.15 6.93
CA LEU A 34 14.26 6.56 8.29
C LEU A 34 14.29 8.09 8.41
N LYS A 35 14.41 8.57 9.66
CA LYS A 35 14.71 9.98 9.94
C LYS A 35 15.95 10.46 9.18
N ASN A 36 15.92 11.70 8.69
CA ASN A 36 16.97 12.35 7.92
C ASN A 36 17.31 11.69 6.58
N HIS A 37 16.35 10.98 5.96
CA HIS A 37 16.50 10.51 4.60
C HIS A 37 16.61 11.68 3.60
N ALA A 38 17.44 11.51 2.57
CA ALA A 38 17.57 12.45 1.46
C ALA A 38 16.21 12.66 0.75
N PRO A 39 15.96 13.84 0.16
CA PRO A 39 14.74 14.04 -0.60
C PRO A 39 14.67 13.03 -1.76
N LEU A 40 13.55 12.31 -1.85
CA LEU A 40 13.33 11.26 -2.84
C LEU A 40 11.88 11.32 -3.32
N ILE A 41 11.70 11.09 -4.62
CA ILE A 41 10.38 10.88 -5.24
C ILE A 41 10.38 9.47 -5.77
N THR A 42 9.38 8.67 -5.38
CA THR A 42 9.26 7.29 -5.84
C THR A 42 7.82 6.93 -6.17
N ALA A 43 7.65 6.06 -7.15
CA ALA A 43 6.36 5.46 -7.47
C ALA A 43 6.13 4.24 -6.57
N LEU A 44 4.95 4.16 -5.98
CA LEU A 44 4.51 3.04 -5.16
C LEU A 44 3.70 2.07 -6.01
N ASP A 45 4.03 0.78 -5.92
CA ASP A 45 3.16 -0.27 -6.48
C ASP A 45 2.06 -0.62 -5.47
N ILE A 46 1.07 -1.37 -5.94
CA ILE A 46 -0.02 -1.88 -5.11
C ILE A 46 0.56 -2.84 -4.07
N GLY A 47 0.34 -2.56 -2.79
CA GLY A 47 0.97 -3.33 -1.73
C GLY A 47 0.64 -2.84 -0.33
N VAL A 48 1.39 -3.37 0.63
CA VAL A 48 1.24 -3.06 2.06
C VAL A 48 2.38 -2.14 2.47
N ILE A 49 2.02 -0.99 3.04
CA ILE A 49 2.93 -0.08 3.74
C ILE A 49 2.94 -0.46 5.21
N LEU A 50 4.12 -0.48 5.81
CA LEU A 50 4.26 -0.64 7.25
C LEU A 50 4.75 0.68 7.85
N ILE A 51 3.96 1.28 8.74
CA ILE A 51 4.34 2.50 9.46
C ILE A 51 4.64 2.13 10.90
N ARG A 52 5.79 2.55 11.42
CA ARG A 52 6.11 2.39 12.84
C ARG A 52 5.81 3.67 13.61
N THR A 53 4.82 3.59 14.49
CA THR A 53 4.47 4.65 15.45
C THR A 53 4.62 4.11 16.86
N ASP A 54 5.44 4.75 17.69
CA ASP A 54 5.63 4.42 19.12
C ASP A 54 5.81 2.92 19.41
N LYS A 55 6.72 2.28 18.66
CA LYS A 55 7.06 0.84 18.71
C LYS A 55 6.00 -0.13 18.16
N LYS A 56 4.88 0.34 17.62
CA LYS A 56 3.88 -0.50 16.96
C LYS A 56 3.95 -0.35 15.44
N TRP A 57 3.98 -1.49 14.76
CA TRP A 57 3.84 -1.55 13.30
C TRP A 57 2.36 -1.52 12.94
N VAL A 58 1.98 -0.54 12.12
CA VAL A 58 0.63 -0.40 11.60
C VAL A 58 0.65 -0.67 10.09
N PRO A 59 0.07 -1.79 9.64
CA PRO A 59 -0.06 -2.08 8.22
C PRO A 59 -1.19 -1.28 7.56
N PHE A 60 -0.89 -0.66 6.43
CA PHE A 60 -1.83 0.04 5.56
C PHE A 60 -1.75 -0.54 4.15
N ILE A 61 -2.88 -0.75 3.50
CA ILE A 61 -2.94 -1.19 2.11
C ILE A 61 -3.09 0.04 1.24
N ILE A 62 -2.32 0.09 0.15
CA ILE A 62 -2.42 1.15 -0.85
C ILE A 62 -2.64 0.56 -2.24
N MET A 63 -3.50 1.22 -3.02
CA MET A 63 -3.80 0.85 -4.39
C MET A 63 -2.96 1.67 -5.38
N GLY A 64 -1.64 1.61 -5.21
CA GLY A 64 -0.68 2.34 -6.03
C GLY A 64 -0.68 3.86 -5.79
N GLY A 65 0.42 4.52 -6.17
CA GLY A 65 0.55 5.96 -5.97
C GLY A 65 1.98 6.49 -6.08
N PHE A 66 2.24 7.61 -5.42
CA PHE A 66 3.55 8.26 -5.34
C PHE A 66 3.89 8.62 -3.91
N ALA A 67 5.15 8.41 -3.51
CA ALA A 67 5.70 8.91 -2.26
C ALA A 67 6.71 10.03 -2.55
N LEU A 68 6.47 11.18 -1.95
CA LEU A 68 7.35 12.33 -1.94
C LEU A 68 7.95 12.48 -0.54
N ILE A 69 9.28 12.35 -0.44
CA ILE A 69 10.03 12.54 0.80
C ILE A 69 10.80 13.86 0.69
N LYS A 70 10.57 14.77 1.63
CA LYS A 70 11.26 16.07 1.70
C LYS A 70 11.38 16.52 3.15
N GLN A 71 12.59 16.77 3.62
CA GLN A 71 12.85 17.39 4.94
C GLN A 71 12.07 16.70 6.09
N ASN A 72 12.18 15.37 6.23
CA ASN A 72 11.43 14.57 7.22
C ASN A 72 9.90 14.60 7.10
N LYS A 73 9.36 15.11 5.99
CA LYS A 73 7.94 15.02 5.61
C LYS A 73 7.79 14.03 4.47
N ILE A 74 6.92 13.05 4.65
CA ILE A 74 6.60 12.00 3.68
C ILE A 74 5.16 12.21 3.26
N THR A 75 4.93 12.60 2.01
CA THR A 75 3.61 12.74 1.42
C THR A 75 3.36 11.57 0.48
N ILE A 76 2.35 10.77 0.78
CA ILE A 76 1.96 9.59 0.02
C ILE A 76 0.65 9.92 -0.67
N LEU A 77 0.69 10.06 -1.99
CA LEU A 77 -0.46 10.29 -2.85
C LEU A 77 -0.90 8.96 -3.41
N VAL A 78 -2.09 8.48 -3.06
CA VAL A 78 -2.59 7.15 -3.46
C VAL A 78 -4.01 7.24 -3.97
N ASN A 79 -4.37 6.40 -4.94
CA ASN A 79 -5.73 6.40 -5.47
C ASN A 79 -6.75 5.84 -4.46
N GLY A 80 -6.30 4.94 -3.59
CA GLY A 80 -7.08 4.40 -2.50
C GLY A 80 -6.16 3.85 -1.40
N ALA A 81 -6.55 4.04 -0.15
CA ALA A 81 -5.89 3.45 1.00
C ALA A 81 -6.93 2.77 1.90
N GLU A 82 -6.59 1.59 2.39
CA GLU A 82 -7.41 0.83 3.33
C GLU A 82 -6.57 0.51 4.57
N SER A 83 -7.18 0.64 5.76
CA SER A 83 -6.53 0.16 6.98
C SER A 83 -6.68 -1.35 7.06
N ALA A 84 -5.57 -2.06 7.27
CA ALA A 84 -5.58 -3.52 7.28
C ALA A 84 -6.53 -4.10 8.36
N GLY A 85 -6.75 -3.38 9.47
CA GLY A 85 -7.58 -3.84 10.57
C GLY A 85 -9.06 -4.05 10.23
N THR A 86 -9.55 -3.53 9.10
CA THR A 86 -10.95 -3.71 8.67
C THR A 86 -11.13 -4.94 7.76
N LEU A 87 -10.04 -5.55 7.26
CA LEU A 87 -10.15 -6.65 6.31
C LEU A 87 -10.40 -7.99 6.98
N LYS A 88 -11.39 -8.72 6.45
CA LYS A 88 -11.66 -10.13 6.80
C LYS A 88 -10.89 -11.04 5.86
N LEU A 89 -10.10 -11.97 6.40
CA LEU A 89 -9.36 -12.98 5.62
C LEU A 89 -10.21 -13.66 4.54
N VAL A 90 -11.42 -14.09 4.92
CA VAL A 90 -12.36 -14.80 4.03
C VAL A 90 -12.75 -13.95 2.81
N GLN A 91 -12.97 -12.65 3.01
CA GLN A 91 -13.32 -11.73 1.91
C GLN A 91 -12.12 -11.48 1.01
N SER A 92 -10.92 -11.34 1.59
CA SER A 92 -9.69 -11.19 0.82
C SER A 92 -9.36 -12.44 -0.02
N GLU A 93 -9.60 -13.64 0.52
CA GLU A 93 -9.39 -14.90 -0.19
C GLU A 93 -10.40 -15.09 -1.33
N ALA A 94 -11.69 -14.81 -1.10
CA ALA A 94 -12.70 -14.85 -2.15
C ALA A 94 -12.38 -13.87 -3.29
N ALA A 95 -12.00 -12.62 -2.95
CA ALA A 95 -11.59 -11.64 -3.94
C ALA A 95 -10.33 -12.06 -4.71
N PHE A 96 -9.40 -12.77 -4.05
CA PHE A 96 -8.21 -13.31 -4.69
C PHE A 96 -8.57 -14.41 -5.70
N GLN A 97 -9.44 -15.35 -5.33
CA GLN A 97 -9.93 -16.41 -6.23
C GLN A 97 -10.72 -15.85 -7.42
N GLU A 98 -11.55 -14.84 -7.19
CA GLU A 98 -12.26 -14.16 -8.28
C GLU A 98 -11.28 -13.46 -9.25
N ALA A 99 -10.25 -12.81 -8.71
CA ALA A 99 -9.27 -12.11 -9.51
C ALA A 99 -8.37 -13.07 -10.31
N THR A 100 -8.00 -14.23 -9.74
CA THR A 100 -7.28 -15.29 -10.49
C THR A 100 -8.13 -15.82 -11.64
N ASN A 101 -9.41 -16.12 -11.38
CA ASN A 101 -10.33 -16.59 -12.42
C ASN A 101 -10.52 -15.56 -13.54
N LYS A 102 -10.56 -14.26 -13.21
CA LYS A 102 -10.62 -13.19 -14.21
C LYS A 102 -9.35 -13.09 -15.05
N LEU A 103 -8.18 -13.32 -14.45
CA LEU A 103 -6.90 -13.29 -15.14
C LEU A 103 -6.77 -14.45 -16.13
N GLU A 104 -7.21 -15.65 -15.75
CA GLU A 104 -7.22 -16.83 -16.62
C GLU A 104 -8.21 -16.71 -17.78
N ASN A 105 -9.39 -16.12 -17.54
CA ASN A 105 -10.42 -15.94 -18.56
C ASN A 105 -10.19 -14.73 -19.49
N ALA A 106 -9.17 -13.90 -19.24
CA ALA A 106 -8.91 -12.69 -20.01
C ALA A 106 -8.34 -13.03 -21.41
N LYS A 107 -9.17 -12.90 -22.44
CA LYS A 107 -8.78 -13.18 -23.84
C LYS A 107 -8.18 -11.97 -24.57
N SER A 108 -8.57 -10.77 -24.17
CA SER A 108 -8.16 -9.50 -24.82
C SER A 108 -7.09 -8.78 -24.00
N LYS A 109 -6.17 -8.06 -24.67
CA LYS A 109 -5.10 -7.27 -24.02
C LYS A 109 -5.65 -6.29 -22.97
N LYS A 110 -6.79 -5.65 -23.24
CA LYS A 110 -7.42 -4.70 -22.29
C LYS A 110 -7.91 -5.42 -21.03
N GLN A 111 -8.67 -6.49 -21.21
CA GLN A 111 -9.18 -7.33 -20.12
C GLN A 111 -8.03 -7.91 -19.28
N TYR A 112 -6.91 -8.27 -19.92
CA TYR A 112 -5.73 -8.76 -19.22
C TYR A 112 -5.12 -7.71 -18.31
N VAL A 113 -5.01 -6.44 -18.75
CA VAL A 113 -4.49 -5.35 -17.92
C VAL A 113 -5.42 -5.08 -16.73
N ASP A 114 -6.73 -5.06 -16.95
CA ASP A 114 -7.72 -4.84 -15.90
C ASP A 114 -7.71 -6.00 -14.89
N ALA A 115 -7.65 -7.25 -15.38
CA ALA A 115 -7.57 -8.44 -14.53
C ALA A 115 -6.25 -8.48 -13.74
N LEU A 116 -5.13 -8.08 -14.35
CA LEU A 116 -3.84 -7.97 -13.68
C LEU A 116 -3.88 -6.94 -12.55
N PHE A 117 -4.51 -5.78 -12.78
CA PHE A 117 -4.69 -4.77 -11.75
C PHE A 117 -5.53 -5.30 -10.58
N LEU A 118 -6.66 -5.94 -10.87
CA LEU A 118 -7.52 -6.56 -9.84
C LEU A 118 -6.79 -7.66 -9.08
N PHE A 119 -6.01 -8.49 -9.77
CA PHE A 119 -5.18 -9.53 -9.16
C PHE A 119 -4.13 -8.95 -8.21
N LYS A 120 -3.41 -7.91 -8.63
CA LYS A 120 -2.45 -7.20 -7.76
C LYS A 120 -3.12 -6.64 -6.51
N CYS A 121 -4.29 -6.01 -6.66
CA CYS A 121 -5.06 -5.47 -5.55
C CYS A 121 -5.52 -6.56 -4.57
N ALA A 122 -6.10 -7.65 -5.08
CA ALA A 122 -6.56 -8.75 -4.26
C ALA A 122 -5.39 -9.45 -3.55
N LYS A 123 -4.25 -9.62 -4.22
CA LYS A 123 -3.02 -10.15 -3.63
C LYS A 123 -2.51 -9.29 -2.47
N ALA A 124 -2.49 -7.96 -2.64
CA ALA A 124 -2.08 -7.04 -1.57
C ALA A 124 -3.02 -7.11 -0.36
N ARG A 125 -4.34 -7.14 -0.59
CA ARG A 125 -5.34 -7.32 0.48
C ARG A 125 -5.17 -8.65 1.22
N TYR A 126 -4.93 -9.75 0.49
CA TYR A 126 -4.69 -11.06 1.08
C TYR A 126 -3.40 -11.09 1.91
N GLN A 127 -2.31 -10.49 1.41
CA GLN A 127 -1.04 -10.40 2.15
C GLN A 127 -1.19 -9.59 3.44
N ALA A 128 -1.88 -8.44 3.40
CA ALA A 128 -2.16 -7.64 4.59
C ALA A 128 -3.03 -8.37 5.61
N ALA A 129 -4.09 -9.04 5.16
CA ALA A 129 -4.96 -9.80 6.04
C ALA A 129 -4.22 -10.97 6.70
N LYS A 130 -3.31 -11.63 5.97
CA LYS A 130 -2.46 -12.69 6.52
C LYS A 130 -1.48 -12.17 7.58
N GLN A 131 -0.88 -10.99 7.37
CA GLN A 131 0.03 -10.37 8.34
C GLN A 131 -0.64 -9.99 9.66
N LEU A 132 -1.95 -9.77 9.69
CA LEU A 132 -2.68 -9.46 10.92
C LEU A 132 -3.08 -10.69 11.75
N VAL A 133 -3.04 -11.89 11.14
CA VAL A 133 -3.47 -13.14 11.79
C VAL A 133 -2.29 -14.00 12.25
N SER A 134 -1.07 -13.62 11.86
CA SER A 134 0.19 -14.19 12.34
C SER A 134 0.80 -13.30 13.42
#